data_AF-A0A372GL08-F1
#
_entry.id   AF-A0A372GL08-F1
#
_cell.length_a   1.000
_cell.length_b   1.000
_cell.length_c   1.000
_cell.angle_alpha   90.00
_cell.angle_beta   90.00
_cell.angle_gamma   90.00
#
_symmetry.space_group_name_H-M   'P 1'
#
loop_
_entity.id
_entity.type
_entity.pdbx_description
1 polymer ?
#
loop_
_entity_poly.entity_id
_entity_poly.type
_entity_poly.pdbx_seq_one_letter_code
_entity_poly.pdbx_strand_id
1 'polypeptide(L)'
;MNVLFMALGASRRPAVLRESAQVAADGGHSVVLVQKASAWAKESLPDGVDMVELAELERRYGPAAPRFLLYRIPRLLLRVCLPGPLRGARDRVYAGYRRRVARPIERRLVRLLRREPAAVRARAVDRELLRGRSIDLVVVADPQSFVTAAELADLVAGAGARLAYSIAPERTPTSNARGE
;
A
#
# COMPACT_ATOMS: atom_id res chain seq x y z
N MET A 1 5.84 2.72 -21.79
CA MET A 1 4.49 2.82 -21.20
C MET A 1 4.56 2.32 -19.77
N ASN A 2 3.98 3.05 -18.83
CA ASN A 2 4.02 2.73 -17.40
C ASN A 2 2.66 2.15 -16.97
N VAL A 3 2.66 0.90 -16.53
CA VAL A 3 1.45 0.16 -16.19
C VAL A 3 1.44 -0.24 -14.72
N LEU A 4 0.33 0.04 -14.03
CA LEU A 4 0.10 -0.38 -12.65
C LEU A 4 -0.92 -1.51 -12.62
N PHE A 5 -0.50 -2.71 -12.26
CA PHE A 5 -1.38 -3.85 -12.01
C PHE A 5 -1.84 -3.86 -10.55
N MET A 6 -3.15 -3.74 -10.31
CA MET A 6 -3.73 -3.89 -8.97
C MET A 6 -4.15 -5.34 -8.75
N ALA A 7 -3.38 -6.03 -7.91
CA ALA A 7 -3.52 -7.44 -7.61
C ALA A 7 -3.56 -7.69 -6.08
N LEU A 8 -4.43 -6.95 -5.39
CA LEU A 8 -4.55 -6.95 -3.93
C LEU A 8 -4.96 -8.31 -3.36
N GLY A 9 -5.81 -9.04 -4.08
CA GLY A 9 -6.31 -10.34 -3.66
C GLY A 9 -5.36 -11.49 -3.95
N ALA A 10 -4.39 -11.28 -4.83
CA ALA A 10 -3.43 -12.30 -5.26
C ALA A 10 -4.12 -13.60 -5.72
N SER A 11 -5.34 -13.51 -6.29
CA SER A 11 -6.10 -14.68 -6.78
C SER A 11 -5.73 -15.06 -8.21
N ARG A 12 -5.22 -14.11 -9.00
CA ARG A 12 -4.83 -14.30 -10.41
C ARG A 12 -3.33 -14.07 -10.67
N ARG A 13 -2.47 -14.51 -9.75
CA ARG A 13 -1.02 -14.23 -9.80
C ARG A 13 -0.36 -14.67 -11.10
N PRO A 14 -0.59 -15.89 -11.64
CA PRO A 14 0.07 -16.33 -12.87
C PRO A 14 -0.28 -15.45 -14.07
N ALA A 15 -1.52 -14.94 -14.14
CA ALA A 15 -1.94 -14.03 -15.19
C ALA A 15 -1.26 -12.67 -15.05
N VAL A 16 -1.23 -12.10 -13.84
CA VAL A 16 -0.55 -10.83 -13.55
C VAL A 16 0.94 -10.90 -13.86
N LEU A 17 1.62 -11.98 -13.48
CA LEU A 17 3.05 -12.14 -13.79
C LEU A 17 3.29 -12.23 -15.30
N ARG A 18 2.44 -12.96 -16.04
CA ARG A 18 2.56 -13.05 -17.49
C ARG A 18 2.32 -11.70 -18.17
N GLU A 19 1.26 -11.00 -17.79
CA GLU A 19 0.89 -9.70 -18.38
C GLU A 19 1.93 -8.62 -18.02
N SER A 20 2.41 -8.58 -16.78
CA SER A 20 3.47 -7.63 -16.37
C SER A 20 4.81 -7.93 -17.04
N ALA A 21 5.19 -9.21 -17.15
CA ALA A 21 6.39 -9.59 -17.89
C ALA A 21 6.31 -9.18 -19.37
N GLN A 22 5.13 -9.30 -19.99
CA GLN A 22 4.94 -8.86 -21.37
C GLN A 22 5.14 -7.35 -21.50
N VAL A 23 4.57 -6.55 -20.59
CA VAL A 23 4.78 -5.09 -20.58
C VAL A 23 6.27 -4.74 -20.46
N ALA A 24 7.01 -5.44 -19.59
CA ALA A 24 8.45 -5.24 -19.45
C ALA A 24 9.23 -5.66 -20.71
N ALA A 25 8.86 -6.79 -21.33
CA ALA A 25 9.46 -7.27 -22.57
C ALA A 25 9.23 -6.31 -23.74
N ASP A 26 8.08 -5.63 -23.77
CA ASP A 26 7.74 -4.61 -24.76
C ASP A 26 8.46 -3.26 -24.50
N GLY A 27 9.36 -3.19 -23.51
CA GLY A 27 10.11 -2.00 -23.14
C GLY A 27 9.33 -1.01 -22.26
N GLY A 28 8.20 -1.45 -21.69
CA GLY A 28 7.44 -0.70 -20.69
C GLY A 28 7.95 -0.90 -19.26
N HIS A 29 7.42 -0.11 -18.33
CA HIS A 29 7.61 -0.34 -16.91
C HIS A 29 6.32 -0.86 -16.30
N SER A 30 6.40 -1.97 -15.58
CA SER A 30 5.26 -2.55 -14.88
C SER A 30 5.45 -2.53 -13.38
N VAL A 31 4.44 -2.02 -12.67
CA VAL A 31 4.38 -2.02 -11.21
C VAL A 31 3.20 -2.88 -10.79
N VAL A 32 3.39 -3.80 -9.84
CA VAL A 32 2.35 -4.65 -9.28
C VAL A 32 2.06 -4.21 -7.85
N LEU A 33 0.86 -3.68 -7.63
CA LEU A 33 0.36 -3.31 -6.31
C LEU A 33 -0.30 -4.51 -5.64
N VAL A 34 0.27 -4.94 -4.51
CA VAL A 34 -0.19 -6.12 -3.76
C VAL A 34 -0.58 -5.74 -2.35
N GLN A 35 -1.48 -6.51 -1.73
CA GLN A 35 -1.83 -6.25 -0.33
C GLN A 35 -0.71 -6.70 0.64
N LYS A 36 -0.07 -7.84 0.34
CA LYS A 36 1.05 -8.43 1.10
C LYS A 36 1.98 -9.17 0.14
N ALA A 37 3.28 -8.89 0.13
CA ALA A 37 4.25 -9.62 -0.68
C ALA A 37 4.41 -11.07 -0.22
N SER A 38 4.12 -11.37 1.06
CA SER A 38 4.12 -12.75 1.55
C SER A 38 3.13 -13.65 0.80
N ALA A 39 2.04 -13.08 0.25
CA ALA A 39 1.13 -13.84 -0.60
C ALA A 39 1.84 -14.28 -1.89
N TRP A 40 2.78 -13.49 -2.41
CA TRP A 40 3.49 -13.70 -3.67
C TRP A 40 4.85 -14.38 -3.52
N ALA A 41 5.29 -14.67 -2.28
CA ALA A 41 6.63 -15.18 -1.98
C ALA A 41 7.01 -16.51 -2.66
N LYS A 42 6.05 -17.27 -3.20
CA LYS A 42 6.30 -18.53 -3.92
C LYS A 42 6.57 -18.32 -5.42
N GLU A 43 6.33 -17.13 -5.95
CA GLU A 43 6.48 -16.83 -7.37
C GLU A 43 7.61 -15.83 -7.54
N SER A 44 8.55 -16.14 -8.43
CA SER A 44 9.62 -15.20 -8.78
C SER A 44 9.06 -14.08 -9.62
N LEU A 45 9.29 -12.85 -9.18
CA LEU A 45 9.00 -11.66 -9.99
C LEU A 45 9.89 -11.65 -11.24
N PRO A 46 9.33 -11.38 -12.43
CA PRO A 46 10.12 -11.22 -13.64
C PRO A 46 11.04 -9.99 -13.53
N ASP A 47 12.19 -10.04 -14.20
CA ASP A 47 13.11 -8.92 -14.27
C ASP A 47 12.43 -7.70 -14.90
N GLY A 48 12.57 -6.53 -14.27
CA GLY A 48 11.94 -5.28 -14.72
C GLY A 48 10.52 -5.05 -14.20
N VAL A 49 9.99 -5.94 -13.36
CA VAL A 49 8.69 -5.76 -12.68
C VAL A 49 8.89 -5.34 -11.22
N ASP A 50 8.36 -4.17 -10.86
CA ASP A 50 8.42 -3.68 -9.49
C ASP A 50 7.19 -4.14 -8.69
N MET A 51 7.41 -4.78 -7.54
CA MET A 51 6.33 -5.09 -6.60
C MET A 51 6.26 -4.03 -5.51
N VAL A 52 5.06 -3.50 -5.28
CA VAL A 52 4.80 -2.49 -4.25
C VAL A 52 3.72 -3.00 -3.30
N GLU A 53 4.01 -3.04 -2.01
CA GLU A 53 3.02 -3.39 -1.00
C GLU A 53 2.16 -2.18 -0.62
N LEU A 54 0.83 -2.34 -0.74
CA LEU A 54 -0.14 -1.34 -0.31
C LEU A 54 0.00 -1.01 1.18
N ALA A 55 0.23 -2.03 2.01
CA ALA A 55 0.40 -1.87 3.45
C ALA A 55 1.67 -1.06 3.79
N GLU A 56 2.73 -1.18 2.99
CA GLU A 56 3.95 -0.39 3.17
C GLU A 56 3.73 1.06 2.75
N LEU A 57 3.05 1.28 1.62
CA LEU A 57 2.63 2.62 1.16
C LEU A 57 1.77 3.32 2.22
N GLU A 58 0.72 2.64 2.69
CA GLU A 58 -0.19 3.17 3.70
C GLU A 58 0.53 3.42 5.04
N ARG A 59 1.58 2.65 5.38
CA ARG A 59 2.39 2.91 6.58
C ARG A 59 3.28 4.15 6.43
N ARG A 60 3.91 4.34 5.27
CA ARG A 60 4.76 5.50 4.98
C ARG A 60 3.97 6.81 4.99
N TYR A 61 2.75 6.77 4.47
CA TYR A 61 1.87 7.94 4.35
C TYR A 61 0.77 8.02 5.42
N GLY A 62 0.67 7.00 6.26
CA GLY A 62 -0.21 6.97 7.41
C GLY A 62 0.24 7.93 8.51
N PRO A 63 -0.52 8.03 9.61
CA PRO A 63 -0.29 8.96 10.72
C PRO A 63 0.91 8.55 11.60
N ALA A 64 1.96 7.96 11.01
CA ALA A 64 3.22 7.69 11.70
C ALA A 64 3.87 9.00 12.19
N ALA A 65 3.79 10.08 11.41
CA ALA A 65 4.30 11.40 11.80
C ALA A 65 3.64 11.97 13.09
N PRO A 66 2.31 12.04 13.24
CA PRO A 66 1.70 12.49 14.49
C PRO A 66 1.98 11.53 15.65
N ARG A 67 2.04 10.20 15.44
CA ARG A 67 2.48 9.26 16.50
C ARG A 67 3.92 9.52 16.95
N PHE A 68 4.83 9.81 16.01
CA PHE A 68 6.21 10.15 16.32
C PHE A 68 6.30 11.42 17.17
N LEU A 69 5.59 12.49 16.79
CA LEU A 69 5.51 13.73 17.57
C LEU A 69 4.92 13.48 18.97
N LEU A 70 3.84 12.69 19.06
CA LEU A 70 3.14 12.43 20.32
C LEU A 70 3.94 11.62 21.34
N TYR A 71 4.87 10.78 20.90
CA TYR A 71 5.57 9.85 21.79
C TYR A 71 7.08 10.11 21.87
N ARG A 72 7.72 10.52 20.77
CA ARG A 72 9.18 10.70 20.71
C ARG A 72 9.60 12.04 21.30
N ILE A 73 8.94 13.14 20.92
CA ILE A 73 9.30 14.50 21.39
C ILE A 73 9.16 14.63 22.91
N PRO A 74 8.04 14.26 23.54
CA PRO A 74 7.89 14.41 25.00
C PRO A 74 8.90 13.55 25.76
N ARG A 75 9.21 12.36 25.24
CA ARG A 75 10.21 11.46 25.85
C ARG A 75 11.62 12.04 25.74
N LEU A 76 11.93 12.73 24.64
CA LEU A 76 13.22 13.36 24.42
C LEU A 76 13.35 14.64 25.25
N LEU A 77 12.32 15.48 25.31
CA LEU A 77 12.23 16.62 26.22
C LEU A 77 12.42 16.20 27.68
N LEU A 78 11.71 15.16 28.13
CA LEU A 78 11.89 14.64 29.49
C LEU A 78 13.27 14.04 29.74
N ARG A 79 13.96 13.55 28.70
CA ARG A 79 15.33 13.03 28.79
C ARG A 79 16.37 14.14 28.84
N VAL A 80 16.11 15.27 28.17
CA VAL A 80 16.99 16.45 28.12
C VAL A 80 16.79 17.34 29.35
N CYS A 81 15.54 17.57 29.77
CA CYS A 81 15.22 18.45 30.91
C CYS A 81 15.37 17.76 32.27
N LEU A 82 15.32 16.42 32.34
CA LEU A 82 15.57 15.65 33.57
C LEU A 82 16.63 14.56 33.33
N PRO A 83 17.91 14.92 33.17
CA PRO A 83 19.00 13.97 33.14
C PRO A 83 19.32 13.44 34.57
N GLY A 84 19.85 12.23 34.68
CA GLY A 84 20.40 11.71 35.95
C GLY A 84 19.40 10.97 36.88
N PRO A 85 19.62 10.97 38.21
CA PRO A 85 18.98 10.06 39.19
C PRO A 85 17.46 10.23 39.33
N LEU A 86 16.87 11.25 38.71
CA LEU A 86 15.43 11.53 38.68
C LEU A 86 14.65 10.68 37.65
N ARG A 87 15.24 9.59 37.13
CA ARG A 87 14.60 8.66 36.17
C ARG A 87 13.22 8.17 36.64
N GLY A 88 13.04 7.90 37.93
CA GLY A 88 11.76 7.46 38.49
C GLY A 88 10.65 8.51 38.35
N ALA A 89 10.97 9.79 38.60
CA ALA A 89 10.03 10.89 38.41
C ALA A 89 9.73 11.12 36.93
N ARG A 90 10.74 11.00 36.07
CA ARG A 90 10.61 11.10 34.61
C ARG A 90 9.59 10.11 34.06
N ASP A 91 9.70 8.85 34.46
CA ASP A 91 8.82 7.80 33.95
C ASP A 91 7.40 7.93 34.51
N ARG A 92 7.25 8.46 35.73
CA ARG A 92 5.93 8.77 36.34
C ARG A 92 5.23 9.93 35.62
N VAL A 93 5.96 10.99 35.28
CA VAL A 93 5.46 12.12 34.47
C VAL A 93 5.11 11.67 33.06
N TYR A 94 5.97 10.88 32.42
CA TYR A 94 5.70 10.33 31.09
C TYR A 94 4.48 9.39 31.09
N ALA A 95 4.32 8.57 32.14
CA ALA A 95 3.15 7.72 32.30
C ALA A 95 1.85 8.55 32.47
N GLY A 96 1.91 9.65 33.22
CA GLY A 96 0.82 10.62 33.34
C GLY A 96 0.44 11.25 31.99
N TYR A 97 1.42 11.76 31.25
CA TYR A 97 1.26 12.30 29.90
C TYR A 97 0.65 11.25 28.95
N ARG A 98 1.15 10.01 28.97
CA ARG A 98 0.65 8.94 28.11
C ARG A 98 -0.80 8.61 28.40
N ARG A 99 -1.21 8.60 29.68
CA ARG A 99 -2.59 8.31 30.09
C ARG A 99 -3.55 9.45 29.73
N ARG A 100 -3.17 10.71 29.97
CA ARG A 100 -4.05 11.89 29.81
C ARG A 100 -4.06 12.50 28.41
N VAL A 101 -2.95 12.42 27.68
CA VAL A 101 -2.78 13.13 26.39
C VAL A 101 -2.60 12.15 25.25
N ALA A 102 -1.59 11.28 25.33
CA ALA A 102 -1.22 10.45 24.18
C ALA A 102 -2.29 9.42 23.82
N ARG A 103 -2.82 8.69 24.81
CA ARG A 103 -3.87 7.67 24.57
C ARG A 103 -5.19 8.26 24.04
N PRO A 104 -5.75 9.35 24.59
CA PRO A 104 -6.97 9.95 24.05
C PRO A 104 -6.79 10.48 22.63
N ILE A 105 -5.67 11.17 22.36
CA ILE A 105 -5.38 11.70 21.02
C ILE A 105 -5.17 10.56 20.03
N GLU A 106 -4.43 9.52 20.40
CA GLU A 106 -4.28 8.32 19.56
C GLU A 106 -5.62 7.66 19.27
N ARG A 107 -6.49 7.48 20.27
CA ARG A 107 -7.85 6.95 20.07
C ARG A 107 -8.68 7.82 19.13
N ARG A 108 -8.54 9.15 19.23
CA ARG A 108 -9.28 10.11 18.39
C ARG A 108 -8.75 10.10 16.95
N LEU A 109 -7.43 10.07 16.76
CA LEU A 109 -6.79 9.89 15.46
C LEU A 109 -7.19 8.57 14.82
N VAL A 110 -7.12 7.45 15.55
CA VAL A 110 -7.54 6.15 15.01
C VAL A 110 -9.01 6.15 14.61
N ARG A 111 -9.90 6.82 15.36
CA ARG A 111 -11.32 6.97 14.97
C ARG A 111 -11.52 7.85 13.75
N LEU A 112 -10.79 8.97 13.66
CA LEU A 112 -10.86 9.89 12.54
C LEU A 112 -10.34 9.22 11.26
N LEU A 113 -9.20 8.55 11.36
CA LEU A 113 -8.60 7.80 10.26
C LEU A 113 -9.37 6.51 9.91
N ARG A 114 -10.06 5.88 10.87
CA ARG A 114 -11.00 4.78 10.56
C ARG A 114 -12.17 5.22 9.69
N ARG A 115 -12.52 6.51 9.66
CA ARG A 115 -13.57 7.03 8.78
C ARG A 115 -13.09 7.21 7.33
N GLU A 116 -11.79 7.37 7.10
CA GLU A 116 -11.25 7.64 5.76
C GLU A 116 -9.97 6.83 5.43
N PRO A 117 -10.00 5.49 5.56
CA PRO A 117 -8.88 4.67 5.09
C PRO A 117 -8.63 4.87 3.58
N ALA A 118 -9.70 5.10 2.82
CA ALA A 118 -9.65 5.41 1.39
C ALA A 118 -8.86 6.70 1.11
N ALA A 119 -8.98 7.75 1.92
CA ALA A 119 -8.28 9.01 1.67
C ALA A 119 -6.76 8.91 1.91
N VAL A 120 -6.33 8.13 2.92
CA VAL A 120 -4.89 7.86 3.14
C VAL A 120 -4.32 7.05 1.99
N ARG A 121 -5.06 6.02 1.56
CA ARG A 121 -4.68 5.17 0.42
C ARG A 121 -4.57 5.97 -0.87
N ALA A 122 -5.61 6.75 -1.17
CA ALA A 122 -5.70 7.69 -2.28
C ALA A 122 -4.47 8.60 -2.33
N ARG A 123 -4.11 9.21 -1.19
CA ARG A 123 -2.95 10.10 -1.11
C ARG A 123 -1.62 9.38 -1.29
N ALA A 124 -1.48 8.16 -0.77
CA ALA A 124 -0.28 7.35 -0.91
C ALA A 124 -0.08 6.92 -2.36
N VAL A 125 -1.13 6.41 -3.01
CA VAL A 125 -1.12 5.96 -4.40
C VAL A 125 -0.91 7.13 -5.35
N ASP A 126 -1.60 8.25 -5.16
CA ASP A 126 -1.42 9.45 -5.98
C ASP A 126 0.04 9.94 -5.93
N ARG A 127 0.62 10.06 -4.74
CA ARG A 127 1.95 10.65 -4.58
C ARG A 127 3.08 9.73 -5.05
N GLU A 128 3.05 8.45 -4.66
CA GLU A 128 4.15 7.54 -4.94
C GLU A 128 4.04 6.88 -6.32
N LEU A 129 2.81 6.55 -6.74
CA LEU A 129 2.59 5.78 -7.96
C LEU A 129 2.17 6.70 -9.11
N LEU A 130 1.03 7.39 -9.00
CA LEU A 130 0.48 8.14 -10.13
C LEU A 130 1.37 9.33 -10.53
N ARG A 131 1.78 10.16 -9.57
CA ARG A 131 2.65 11.33 -9.81
C ARG A 131 4.14 10.98 -9.78
N GLY A 132 4.54 10.06 -8.90
CA GLY A 132 5.95 9.70 -8.72
C GLY A 132 6.52 8.87 -9.87
N ARG A 133 5.68 8.06 -10.53
CA ARG A 133 6.10 7.13 -11.60
C ARG A 133 5.40 7.37 -12.93
N SER A 134 4.57 8.43 -13.04
CA SER A 134 3.84 8.78 -14.27
C SER A 134 3.14 7.58 -14.91
N ILE A 135 2.20 6.98 -14.17
CA ILE A 135 1.47 5.80 -14.65
C ILE A 135 0.50 6.20 -15.77
N ASP A 136 0.55 5.51 -16.91
CA ASP A 136 -0.33 5.74 -18.06
C ASP A 136 -1.60 4.87 -18.00
N LEU A 137 -1.48 3.66 -17.44
CA LEU A 137 -2.53 2.66 -17.41
C LEU A 137 -2.58 1.93 -16.06
N VAL A 138 -3.77 1.83 -15.49
CA VAL A 138 -4.03 1.07 -14.26
C VAL A 138 -4.91 -0.13 -14.62
N VAL A 139 -4.39 -1.34 -14.42
CA VAL A 139 -5.08 -2.61 -14.73
C VAL A 139 -5.56 -3.27 -13.44
N VAL A 140 -6.87 -3.44 -13.30
CA VAL A 140 -7.48 -4.20 -12.19
C VAL A 140 -7.40 -5.69 -12.53
N ALA A 141 -6.62 -6.45 -11.76
CA ALA A 141 -6.33 -7.85 -12.07
C ALA A 141 -7.13 -8.86 -11.26
N ASP A 142 -7.78 -8.46 -10.17
CA ASP A 142 -8.62 -9.37 -9.38
C ASP A 142 -9.88 -8.70 -8.83
N PRO A 143 -10.90 -9.51 -8.47
CA PRO A 143 -12.15 -8.98 -7.95
C PRO A 143 -12.01 -8.17 -6.66
N GLN A 144 -11.06 -8.52 -5.80
CA GLN A 144 -10.83 -7.83 -4.52
C GLN A 144 -10.21 -6.44 -4.72
N SER A 145 -9.59 -6.22 -5.89
CA SER A 145 -9.00 -4.96 -6.28
C SER A 145 -10.02 -3.96 -6.85
N PHE A 146 -11.23 -4.39 -7.24
CA PHE A 146 -12.25 -3.48 -7.80
C PHE A 146 -12.70 -2.40 -6.83
N VAL A 147 -12.90 -2.73 -5.55
CA VAL A 147 -13.32 -1.72 -4.56
C VAL A 147 -12.28 -0.62 -4.45
N THR A 148 -11.00 -1.01 -4.37
CA THR A 148 -9.90 -0.06 -4.32
C THR A 148 -9.73 0.71 -5.63
N ALA A 149 -9.96 0.06 -6.78
CA ALA A 149 -9.95 0.71 -8.08
C ALA A 149 -11.03 1.80 -8.19
N ALA A 150 -12.24 1.50 -7.71
CA ALA A 150 -13.36 2.44 -7.71
C ALA A 150 -13.09 3.64 -6.79
N GLU A 151 -12.53 3.41 -5.59
CA GLU A 151 -12.11 4.49 -4.68
C GLU A 151 -11.06 5.42 -5.29
N LEU A 152 -10.24 4.91 -6.22
CA LEU A 152 -9.15 5.64 -6.85
C LEU A 152 -9.50 6.19 -8.24
N ALA A 153 -10.69 5.88 -8.77
CA ALA A 153 -11.04 6.17 -10.18
C ALA A 153 -10.89 7.65 -10.53
N ASP A 154 -11.39 8.54 -9.67
CA ASP A 154 -11.30 9.99 -9.88
C ASP A 154 -9.84 10.49 -9.87
N LEU A 155 -8.99 9.89 -9.02
CA LEU A 155 -7.57 10.22 -8.96
C LEU A 155 -6.80 9.70 -10.17
N VAL A 156 -7.09 8.49 -10.62
CA VAL A 156 -6.51 7.89 -11.82
C VAL A 156 -6.84 8.75 -13.03
N ALA A 157 -8.12 9.14 -13.18
CA ALA A 157 -8.55 10.06 -14.23
C ALA A 157 -7.89 11.44 -14.12
N GLY A 158 -7.82 12.01 -12.91
CA GLY A 158 -7.18 13.29 -12.65
C GLY A 158 -5.66 13.30 -12.90
N ALA A 159 -5.00 12.15 -12.80
CA ALA A 159 -3.59 11.97 -13.16
C ALA A 159 -3.37 11.75 -14.67
N GLY A 160 -4.44 11.66 -15.47
CA GLY A 160 -4.37 11.38 -16.91
C GLY A 160 -4.17 9.89 -17.23
N ALA A 161 -4.22 9.02 -16.23
CA ALA A 161 -4.09 7.58 -16.40
C ALA A 161 -5.44 6.97 -16.81
N ARG A 162 -5.39 5.88 -17.58
CA ARG A 162 -6.59 5.12 -17.97
C ARG A 162 -6.81 3.95 -17.02
N LEU A 163 -8.06 3.67 -16.68
CA LEU A 163 -8.43 2.47 -15.91
C LEU A 163 -8.87 1.37 -16.87
N ALA A 164 -8.27 0.18 -16.74
CA ALA A 164 -8.61 -1.02 -17.48
C ALA A 164 -8.78 -2.20 -16.53
N TYR A 165 -9.43 -3.26 -17.00
CA TYR A 165 -9.64 -4.48 -16.23
C TYR A 165 -9.12 -5.68 -17.03
N SER A 166 -8.37 -6.56 -16.39
CA SER A 166 -7.90 -7.78 -17.04
C SER A 166 -9.02 -8.82 -17.06
N ILE A 167 -9.51 -9.13 -18.26
CA ILE A 167 -10.42 -10.25 -18.52
C ILE A 167 -9.61 -11.39 -19.15
N ALA A 168 -8.68 -11.99 -18.40
CA ALA A 168 -8.12 -13.24 -18.87
C ALA A 168 -9.20 -14.34 -18.78
N PRO A 169 -9.61 -14.97 -19.89
CA PRO A 169 -10.37 -16.21 -19.81
C PRO A 169 -9.46 -17.28 -19.20
N GLU A 170 -9.96 -17.97 -18.18
CA GLU A 170 -9.38 -19.20 -17.68
C GLU A 170 -9.42 -20.20 -18.85
N ARG A 171 -8.33 -20.33 -19.62
CA ARG A 171 -8.20 -21.45 -20.55
C ARG A 171 -7.96 -22.68 -19.68
N THR A 172 -9.03 -23.35 -19.31
CA THR A 172 -8.99 -24.74 -18.87
C THR A 172 -8.12 -25.49 -19.88
N PRO A 173 -7.05 -26.20 -19.47
CA PRO A 173 -6.32 -27.02 -20.41
C PRO A 173 -7.32 -28.06 -20.92
N THR A 174 -7.75 -27.91 -22.17
CA THR A 174 -8.48 -28.94 -22.89
C THR A 174 -7.55 -30.15 -22.95
N SER A 175 -7.82 -31.09 -22.05
CA SER A 175 -7.36 -32.47 -22.11
C SER A 175 -7.64 -32.99 -23.52
N ASN A 176 -6.60 -33.06 -24.35
CA ASN A 176 -6.60 -33.86 -25.56
C ASN A 176 -6.58 -35.33 -25.13
N ALA A 177 -7.75 -35.86 -24.78
CA ALA A 177 -7.96 -37.30 -24.79
C ALA A 177 -8.10 -37.71 -26.25
N ARG A 178 -6.97 -38.14 -26.81
CA ARG A 178 -6.85 -38.86 -28.08
C ARG A 178 -7.92 -39.96 -28.14
N GLY A 179 -8.73 -39.92 -29.19
CA GLY A 179 -9.32 -41.15 -29.71
C GLY A 179 -8.25 -41.84 -30.54
N GLU A 180 -7.89 -43.05 -30.11
CA GLU A 180 -7.47 -44.18 -30.96
C GLU A 180 -8.03 -45.46 -30.32
#